data_AF-A0AAV8AKE6-F1
#
_entry.id   AF-A0AAV8AKE6-F1
#
_cell.length_a   1.000
_cell.length_b   1.000
_cell.length_c   1.000
_cell.angle_alpha   90.00
_cell.angle_beta   90.00
_cell.angle_gamma   90.00
#
_symmetry.space_group_name_H-M   'P 1'
#
loop_
_entity.id
_entity.type
_entity.pdbx_description
1 polymer ?
#
loop_
_entity_poly.entity_id
_entity_poly.type
_entity_poly.pdbx_seq_one_letter_code
_entity_poly.pdbx_strand_id
1 'polypeptide(L)'
;MFRRRVPCLDSYLDKVNMSLWPRFKMVFDMHLSSLRNANVRSLWEDDVHPHYVMRRYAEFTASLVHLNGEHGDGQLDLPLERLRMAVEDLLGKLAKLFSKPKSQTIFLINNYDMIITILKEAGTEGGKAQLHFEEILKSNIAIYVEELLLEHFSDLIRFVKTRASEEPGSAGDKQPTVQEVEPLIKDFGLRWKAAIELMHKDVITSFSNFLCGMEILKATLTQLLLYYTRLSDCVKRINGGSALNKDLVSISSILYEIKKFSRTF
;
A
#
# COMPACT_ATOMS: atom_id res chain seq x y z
N MET A 1 14.87 21.15 27.51
CA MET A 1 16.07 21.69 28.23
C MET A 1 15.83 22.41 29.57
N PHE A 2 14.72 23.09 29.88
CA PHE A 2 14.65 23.88 31.13
C PHE A 2 14.78 23.08 32.45
N ARG A 3 14.44 21.78 32.47
CA ARG A 3 14.47 20.95 33.69
C ARG A 3 15.84 20.31 34.01
N ARG A 4 16.78 20.28 33.06
CA ARG A 4 18.13 19.64 33.20
C ARG A 4 19.29 20.49 32.66
N ARG A 5 19.03 21.72 32.22
CA ARG A 5 20.07 22.63 31.71
C ARG A 5 21.03 23.00 32.83
N VAL A 6 22.33 22.99 32.52
CA VAL A 6 23.39 23.43 33.42
C VAL A 6 24.07 24.62 32.75
N PRO A 7 23.61 25.87 32.99
CA PRO A 7 24.00 27.04 32.19
C PRO A 7 25.51 27.30 32.11
N CYS A 8 26.27 26.93 33.15
CA CYS A 8 27.72 27.10 33.15
C CYS A 8 28.45 26.17 32.15
N LEU A 9 27.78 25.13 31.64
CA LEU A 9 28.33 24.22 30.64
C LEU A 9 27.89 24.56 29.21
N ASP A 10 26.98 25.52 29.00
CA ASP A 10 26.41 25.82 27.68
C ASP A 10 27.52 26.14 26.65
N SER A 11 28.47 27.02 27.00
CA SER A 11 29.58 27.37 26.09
C SER A 11 30.48 26.16 25.74
N TYR A 12 30.63 25.21 26.66
CA TYR A 12 31.38 23.99 26.41
C TYR A 12 30.59 23.05 25.48
N LEU A 13 29.31 22.82 25.77
CA LEU A 13 28.43 21.98 24.97
C LEU A 13 28.24 22.52 23.54
N ASP A 14 28.17 23.84 23.39
CA ASP A 14 28.14 24.50 22.08
C ASP A 14 29.41 24.24 21.26
N LYS A 15 30.59 24.34 21.88
CA LYS A 15 31.88 24.02 21.22
C LYS A 15 31.98 22.55 20.85
N VAL A 16 31.49 21.66 21.71
CA VAL A 16 31.40 20.22 21.42
C VAL A 16 30.47 19.99 20.22
N ASN A 17 29.29 20.62 20.20
CA ASN A 17 28.35 20.51 19.08
C ASN A 17 28.97 21.04 17.77
N MET A 18 29.61 22.21 17.79
CA MET A 18 30.31 22.78 16.63
C MET A 18 31.44 21.89 16.10
N SER A 19 32.04 21.05 16.95
CA SER A 19 33.10 20.12 16.56
C SER A 19 32.55 18.78 16.03
N LEU A 20 31.46 18.28 16.61
CA LEU A 20 30.88 16.98 16.26
C LEU A 20 29.92 17.06 15.07
N TRP A 21 29.14 18.14 14.98
CA TRP A 21 28.11 18.29 13.96
C TRP A 21 28.64 18.20 12.51
N PRO A 22 29.76 18.85 12.14
CA PRO A 22 30.34 18.69 10.79
C PRO A 22 30.72 17.25 10.48
N ARG A 23 31.20 16.50 11.48
CA ARG A 23 31.57 15.08 11.33
C ARG A 23 30.34 14.20 11.18
N PHE A 24 29.31 14.43 11.98
CA PHE A 24 28.02 13.77 11.83
C PHE A 24 27.45 13.99 10.43
N LYS A 25 27.43 15.25 9.97
CA LYS A 25 26.92 15.61 8.64
C LYS A 25 27.71 14.93 7.53
N MET A 26 29.03 14.88 7.62
CA MET A 26 29.87 14.15 6.67
C MET A 26 29.48 12.67 6.57
N VAL A 27 29.28 11.99 7.71
CA VAL A 27 28.85 10.58 7.74
C VAL A 27 27.44 10.41 7.17
N PHE A 28 26.51 11.30 7.51
CA PHE A 28 25.16 11.29 6.97
C PHE A 28 25.17 11.48 5.44
N ASP A 29 25.95 12.42 4.93
CA ASP A 29 26.07 12.68 3.50
C ASP A 29 26.69 11.47 2.77
N MET A 30 27.60 10.73 3.40
CA MET A 30 28.11 9.46 2.87
C MET A 30 27.02 8.39 2.78
N HIS A 31 26.16 8.24 3.79
CA HIS A 31 25.00 7.33 3.74
C HIS A 31 24.01 7.73 2.64
N LEU A 32 23.73 9.03 2.50
CA LEU A 32 22.85 9.53 1.45
C LEU A 32 23.45 9.27 0.06
N SER A 33 24.75 9.50 -0.11
CA SER A 33 25.48 9.25 -1.35
C SER A 33 25.47 7.76 -1.71
N SER A 34 25.64 6.87 -0.73
CA SER A 34 25.64 5.42 -0.99
C SER A 34 24.29 4.91 -1.49
N LEU A 35 23.18 5.46 -0.98
CA LEU A 35 21.83 5.14 -1.49
C LEU A 35 21.61 5.69 -2.91
N ARG A 36 22.00 6.93 -3.16
CA ARG A 36 21.82 7.58 -4.49
C ARG A 36 22.64 6.92 -5.59
N ASN A 37 23.84 6.46 -5.24
CA ASN A 37 24.78 5.83 -6.17
C ASN A 37 24.74 4.29 -6.10
N ALA A 38 23.75 3.73 -5.40
CA ALA A 38 23.61 2.30 -5.22
C ALA A 38 23.47 1.59 -6.58
N ASN A 39 24.26 0.53 -6.79
CA ASN A 39 24.11 -0.32 -7.94
C ASN A 39 22.90 -1.25 -7.73
N VAL A 40 21.78 -0.90 -8.36
CA VAL A 40 20.51 -1.62 -8.25
C VAL A 40 20.66 -3.10 -8.61
N ARG A 41 21.45 -3.43 -9.64
CA ARG A 41 21.62 -4.83 -10.09
C ARG A 41 22.37 -5.68 -9.07
N SER A 42 23.32 -5.10 -8.34
CA SER A 42 24.03 -5.85 -7.29
C SER A 42 23.23 -6.00 -6.01
N LEU A 43 22.26 -5.12 -5.78
CA LEU A 43 21.34 -5.19 -4.63
C LEU A 43 20.08 -5.99 -4.94
N TRP A 44 19.88 -6.40 -6.18
CA TRP A 44 18.66 -7.06 -6.60
C TRP A 44 18.61 -8.51 -6.14
N GLU A 45 17.49 -8.87 -5.54
CA GLU A 45 17.12 -10.23 -5.19
C GLU A 45 15.72 -10.48 -5.78
N ASP A 46 15.49 -11.66 -6.36
CA ASP A 46 14.16 -12.06 -6.87
C ASP A 46 13.26 -12.50 -5.72
N ASP A 47 13.02 -11.57 -4.79
CA ASP A 47 12.25 -11.79 -3.58
C ASP A 47 11.40 -10.55 -3.25
N VAL A 48 10.10 -10.75 -3.06
CA VAL A 48 9.13 -9.71 -2.73
C VAL A 48 9.14 -9.33 -1.24
N HIS A 49 9.89 -10.05 -0.41
CA HIS A 49 10.03 -9.76 1.01
C HIS A 49 10.77 -8.43 1.27
N PRO A 50 10.67 -7.87 2.48
CA PRO A 50 11.32 -6.61 2.80
C PRO A 50 12.84 -6.66 2.61
N HIS A 51 13.36 -5.71 1.84
CA HIS A 51 14.77 -5.67 1.47
C HIS A 51 15.62 -5.12 2.63
N TYR A 52 16.79 -5.73 2.87
CA TYR A 52 17.62 -5.42 4.03
C TYR A 52 18.08 -3.95 4.10
N VAL A 53 18.28 -3.28 2.97
CA VAL A 53 18.62 -1.84 2.93
C VAL A 53 17.51 -0.99 3.51
N MET A 54 16.25 -1.37 3.30
CA MET A 54 15.09 -0.63 3.81
C MET A 54 14.96 -0.78 5.31
N ARG A 55 15.28 -1.97 5.82
CA ARG A 55 15.37 -2.21 7.26
C ARG A 55 16.43 -1.33 7.91
N ARG A 56 17.65 -1.30 7.33
CA ARG A 56 18.74 -0.45 7.81
C ARG A 56 18.36 1.04 7.79
N TYR A 57 17.69 1.50 6.74
CA TYR A 57 17.17 2.85 6.67
C TYR A 57 16.15 3.14 7.78
N ALA A 58 15.19 2.24 7.98
CA ALA A 58 14.14 2.40 8.98
C ALA A 58 14.73 2.45 10.40
N GLU A 59 15.62 1.52 10.74
CA GLU A 59 16.30 1.46 12.04
C GLU A 59 17.16 2.70 12.29
N PHE A 60 17.90 3.17 11.28
CA PHE A 60 18.70 4.39 11.37
C PHE A 60 17.84 5.64 11.57
N THR A 61 16.76 5.76 10.79
CA THR A 61 15.82 6.88 10.88
C THR A 61 15.08 6.87 12.21
N ALA A 62 14.59 5.71 12.66
CA ALA A 62 13.97 5.51 13.97
C ALA A 62 14.90 5.96 15.10
N SER A 63 16.18 5.55 15.05
CA SER A 63 17.18 5.94 16.05
C SER A 63 17.39 7.45 16.09
N LEU A 64 17.51 8.10 14.93
CA LEU A 64 17.67 9.55 14.85
C LEU A 64 16.41 10.28 15.34
N VAL A 65 15.22 9.85 14.94
CA VAL A 65 13.96 10.45 15.39
C VAL A 65 13.82 10.30 16.92
N HIS A 66 14.12 9.13 17.46
CA HIS A 66 14.10 8.88 18.90
C HIS A 66 15.07 9.81 19.67
N LEU A 67 16.32 9.93 19.20
CA LEU A 67 17.32 10.81 19.82
C LEU A 67 16.93 12.29 19.76
N ASN A 68 16.16 12.70 18.75
CA ASN A 68 15.72 14.10 18.59
C ASN A 68 14.33 14.40 19.17
N GLY A 69 13.58 13.40 19.65
CA GLY A 69 12.17 13.56 20.01
C GLY A 69 11.86 14.68 21.00
N GLU A 70 12.66 14.84 22.07
CA GLU A 70 12.43 15.86 23.10
C GLU A 70 13.26 17.14 22.92
N HIS A 71 14.16 17.19 21.94
CA HIS A 71 15.26 18.17 21.86
C HIS A 71 15.61 18.66 20.45
N GLY A 72 14.83 18.30 19.42
CA GLY A 72 15.11 18.68 18.05
C GLY A 72 15.01 20.18 17.79
N ASP A 73 16.05 20.75 17.20
CA ASP A 73 16.11 22.14 16.72
C ASP A 73 15.76 22.27 15.22
N GLY A 74 15.26 21.18 14.61
CA GLY A 74 14.90 21.10 13.20
C GLY A 74 16.08 20.87 12.25
N GLN A 75 17.32 20.76 12.74
CA GLN A 75 18.50 20.56 11.87
C GLN A 75 18.47 19.25 11.07
N LEU A 76 17.72 18.25 11.54
CA LEU A 76 17.61 16.93 10.90
C LEU A 76 16.40 16.77 9.97
N ASP A 77 15.49 17.73 9.91
CA ASP A 77 14.31 17.66 9.04
C ASP A 77 14.70 17.48 7.57
N LEU A 78 15.54 18.39 7.04
CA LEU A 78 15.96 18.34 5.64
C LEU A 78 16.87 17.13 5.33
N PRO A 79 17.87 16.77 6.16
CA PRO A 79 18.65 15.54 5.96
C PRO A 79 17.80 14.27 5.91
N LEU A 80 16.87 14.09 6.86
CA LEU A 80 16.00 12.90 6.90
C LEU A 80 15.06 12.86 5.70
N GLU A 81 14.55 14.01 5.27
CA GLU A 81 13.74 14.11 4.05
C GLU A 81 14.52 13.68 2.81
N ARG A 82 15.77 14.16 2.66
CA ARG A 82 16.63 13.75 1.53
C ARG A 82 16.94 12.25 1.55
N LEU A 83 17.07 11.66 2.75
CA LEU A 83 17.30 10.24 2.93
C LEU A 83 16.07 9.42 2.51
N ARG A 84 14.87 9.84 2.95
CA ARG A 84 13.58 9.26 2.54
C ARG A 84 13.43 9.23 1.03
N MET A 85 13.66 10.36 0.35
CA MET A 85 13.59 10.45 -1.11
C MET A 85 14.58 9.51 -1.83
N ALA A 86 15.80 9.38 -1.30
CA ALA A 86 16.80 8.48 -1.89
C ALA A 86 16.41 6.99 -1.75
N VAL A 87 15.77 6.65 -0.62
CA VAL A 87 15.24 5.30 -0.38
C VAL A 87 14.06 4.98 -1.28
N GLU A 88 13.12 5.91 -1.46
CA GLU A 88 12.00 5.72 -2.37
C GLU A 88 12.46 5.55 -3.83
N ASP A 89 13.44 6.34 -4.27
CA ASP A 89 14.01 6.19 -5.62
C ASP A 89 14.68 4.82 -5.79
N LEU A 90 15.45 4.36 -4.79
CA LEU A 90 16.06 3.03 -4.79
C LEU A 90 14.98 1.92 -4.80
N LEU A 91 13.96 2.03 -3.95
CA LEU A 91 12.83 1.09 -3.90
C LEU A 91 12.10 0.99 -5.23
N GLY A 92 11.79 2.14 -5.85
CA GLY A 92 11.12 2.18 -7.15
C GLY A 92 11.98 1.58 -8.27
N LYS A 93 13.30 1.76 -8.21
CA LYS A 93 14.25 1.12 -9.15
C LYS A 93 14.34 -0.38 -8.96
N LEU A 94 14.39 -0.86 -7.72
CA LEU A 94 14.36 -2.29 -7.40
C LEU A 94 13.04 -2.89 -7.86
N ALA A 95 11.89 -2.32 -7.47
CA ALA A 95 10.58 -2.83 -7.85
C ALA A 95 10.43 -3.04 -9.37
N LYS A 96 10.94 -2.11 -10.19
CA LYS A 96 10.90 -2.21 -11.67
C LYS A 96 11.67 -3.40 -12.25
N LEU A 97 12.50 -4.10 -11.47
CA LEU A 97 13.20 -5.30 -11.91
C LEU A 97 12.31 -6.57 -11.84
N PHE A 98 11.21 -6.57 -11.10
CA PHE A 98 10.24 -7.68 -11.20
C PHE A 98 9.52 -7.62 -12.55
N SER A 99 9.39 -8.78 -13.20
CA SER A 99 8.73 -8.88 -14.51
C SER A 99 7.22 -8.65 -14.46
N LYS A 100 6.58 -8.98 -13.32
CA LYS A 100 5.13 -8.89 -13.15
C LYS A 100 4.77 -7.62 -12.36
N PRO A 101 3.87 -6.74 -12.86
CA PRO A 101 3.41 -5.56 -12.15
C PRO A 101 2.94 -5.85 -10.72
N LYS A 102 2.13 -6.90 -10.53
CA LYS A 102 1.68 -7.36 -9.20
C LYS A 102 2.83 -7.62 -8.23
N SER A 103 3.92 -8.24 -8.69
CA SER A 103 5.12 -8.49 -7.86
C SER A 103 5.85 -7.19 -7.49
N GLN A 104 5.85 -6.18 -8.39
CA GLN A 104 6.38 -4.85 -8.08
C GLN A 104 5.57 -4.22 -6.93
N THR A 105 4.24 -4.27 -7.02
CA THR A 105 3.34 -3.72 -6.01
C THR A 105 3.48 -4.44 -4.66
N ILE A 106 3.55 -5.78 -4.66
CA ILE A 106 3.76 -6.58 -3.43
C ILE A 106 5.07 -6.18 -2.75
N PHE A 107 6.18 -6.10 -3.51
CA PHE A 107 7.47 -5.71 -2.96
C PHE A 107 7.44 -4.32 -2.32
N LEU A 108 6.80 -3.35 -2.98
CA LEU A 108 6.66 -2.00 -2.42
C LEU A 108 5.85 -2.02 -1.12
N ILE A 109 4.71 -2.71 -1.09
CA ILE A 109 3.86 -2.84 0.10
C ILE A 109 4.65 -3.45 1.27
N ASN A 110 5.32 -4.58 1.05
CA ASN A 110 6.10 -5.26 2.09
C ASN A 110 7.20 -4.36 2.69
N ASN A 111 7.89 -3.60 1.84
CA ASN A 111 8.93 -2.68 2.31
C ASN A 111 8.35 -1.48 3.07
N TYR A 112 7.26 -0.87 2.58
CA TYR A 112 6.63 0.24 3.27
C TYR A 112 6.03 -0.17 4.62
N ASP A 113 5.36 -1.33 4.68
CA ASP A 113 4.83 -1.87 5.92
C ASP A 113 5.93 -2.12 6.97
N MET A 114 7.06 -2.71 6.58
CA MET A 114 8.20 -2.90 7.48
C MET A 114 8.76 -1.56 7.97
N ILE A 115 8.95 -0.58 7.08
CA ILE A 115 9.45 0.75 7.45
C ILE A 115 8.50 1.40 8.47
N ILE A 116 7.20 1.40 8.20
CA ILE A 116 6.18 1.97 9.10
C ILE A 116 6.22 1.27 10.46
N THR A 117 6.30 -0.06 10.48
CA THR A 117 6.37 -0.86 11.72
C THR A 117 7.55 -0.43 12.58
N ILE A 118 8.76 -0.35 12.01
CA ILE A 118 9.97 0.06 12.75
C ILE A 118 9.89 1.52 13.21
N LEU A 119 9.35 2.42 12.39
CA LEU A 119 9.21 3.84 12.76
C LEU A 119 8.20 4.05 13.90
N LYS A 120 7.11 3.27 13.94
CA LYS A 120 6.11 3.30 15.02
C LYS A 120 6.70 2.86 16.37
N GLU A 121 7.64 1.92 16.36
CA GLU A 121 8.31 1.44 17.58
C GLU A 121 9.23 2.51 18.23
N ALA A 122 9.65 3.55 17.49
CA ALA A 122 10.59 4.57 17.97
C ALA A 122 10.01 5.55 19.03
N GLY A 123 8.72 5.42 19.37
CA GLY A 123 8.11 6.09 20.54
C GLY A 123 7.67 7.55 20.37
N THR A 124 7.64 8.07 19.14
CA THR A 124 7.23 9.47 18.83
C THR A 124 6.44 9.56 17.51
N GLU A 125 5.29 8.88 17.40
CA GLU A 125 4.41 8.92 16.20
C GLU A 125 5.14 8.87 14.84
N GLY A 126 6.31 8.20 14.77
CA GLY A 126 7.20 8.00 13.61
C GLY A 126 7.56 9.21 12.72
N GLY A 127 7.14 10.42 13.11
CA GLY A 127 7.37 11.66 12.41
C GLY A 127 6.78 11.73 10.98
N LYS A 128 7.22 12.75 10.23
CA LYS A 128 6.78 13.02 8.85
C LYS A 128 7.03 11.83 7.91
N ALA A 129 8.11 11.08 8.13
CA ALA A 129 8.45 9.92 7.32
C ALA A 129 7.41 8.79 7.48
N GLN A 130 6.97 8.49 8.70
CA GLN A 130 5.93 7.47 8.92
C GLN A 130 4.64 7.84 8.18
N LEU A 131 4.14 9.07 8.36
CA LEU A 131 2.90 9.52 7.72
C LEU A 131 2.98 9.43 6.18
N HIS A 132 4.12 9.81 5.62
CA HIS A 132 4.37 9.67 4.19
C HIS A 132 4.31 8.21 3.74
N PHE A 133 5.01 7.31 4.44
CA PHE A 133 4.99 5.89 4.10
C PHE A 133 3.59 5.28 4.23
N GLU A 134 2.78 5.70 5.21
CA GLU A 134 1.38 5.27 5.36
C GLU A 134 0.51 5.70 4.17
N GLU A 135 0.70 6.94 3.68
CA GLU A 135 -0.04 7.43 2.51
C GLU A 135 0.30 6.64 1.25
N ILE A 136 1.59 6.44 0.96
CA ILE A 136 2.00 5.68 -0.22
C ILE A 136 1.67 4.19 -0.09
N LEU A 137 1.72 3.61 1.12
CA LEU A 137 1.25 2.25 1.40
C LEU A 137 -0.22 2.12 1.01
N LYS A 138 -1.07 3.03 1.48
CA LYS A 138 -2.51 3.03 1.14
C LYS A 138 -2.76 3.12 -0.37
N SER A 139 -2.00 3.94 -1.08
CA SER A 139 -2.06 4.04 -2.53
C SER A 139 -1.68 2.71 -3.22
N ASN A 140 -0.59 2.08 -2.79
CA ASN A 140 -0.15 0.80 -3.35
C ASN A 140 -1.10 -0.35 -3.02
N ILE A 141 -1.72 -0.36 -1.83
CA ILE A 141 -2.78 -1.32 -1.50
C ILE A 141 -3.95 -1.19 -2.47
N ALA A 142 -4.37 0.03 -2.81
CA ALA A 142 -5.44 0.25 -3.77
C ALA A 142 -5.09 -0.27 -5.18
N ILE A 143 -3.83 -0.11 -5.61
CA ILE A 143 -3.31 -0.67 -6.87
C ILE A 143 -3.36 -2.20 -6.83
N TYR A 144 -2.80 -2.80 -5.78
CA TYR A 144 -2.76 -4.26 -5.62
C TYR A 144 -4.16 -4.88 -5.59
N VAL A 145 -5.10 -4.27 -4.86
CA VAL A 145 -6.50 -4.69 -4.81
C VAL A 145 -7.11 -4.74 -6.20
N GLU A 146 -6.86 -3.73 -7.02
CA GLU A 146 -7.36 -3.69 -8.38
C GLU A 146 -6.71 -4.77 -9.26
N GLU A 147 -5.38 -4.93 -9.19
CA GLU A 147 -4.64 -5.97 -9.91
C GLU A 147 -5.15 -7.38 -9.57
N LEU A 148 -5.33 -7.67 -8.28
CA LEU A 148 -5.81 -8.95 -7.78
C LEU A 148 -7.25 -9.24 -8.25
N LEU A 149 -8.14 -8.25 -8.20
CA LEU A 149 -9.52 -8.41 -8.66
C LEU A 149 -9.60 -8.61 -10.17
N LEU A 150 -8.73 -7.95 -10.95
CA LEU A 150 -8.68 -8.10 -12.41
C LEU A 150 -8.24 -9.50 -12.83
N GLU A 151 -7.39 -10.19 -12.06
CA GLU A 151 -7.02 -11.59 -12.32
C GLU A 151 -8.24 -12.53 -12.30
N HIS A 152 -9.28 -12.19 -11.52
CA HIS A 152 -10.45 -13.04 -11.35
C HIS A 152 -11.70 -12.55 -12.07
N PHE A 153 -11.92 -11.23 -12.20
CA PHE A 153 -13.19 -10.64 -12.63
C PHE A 153 -13.01 -9.51 -13.66
N SER A 154 -12.00 -9.59 -14.52
CA SER A 154 -11.67 -8.55 -15.51
C SER A 154 -12.86 -8.06 -16.35
N ASP A 155 -13.67 -8.97 -16.91
CA ASP A 155 -14.80 -8.58 -17.77
C ASP A 155 -15.92 -7.89 -16.99
N LEU A 156 -16.22 -8.35 -15.77
CA LEU A 156 -17.19 -7.71 -14.88
C LEU A 156 -16.72 -6.29 -14.51
N ILE A 157 -15.45 -6.14 -14.12
CA ILE A 157 -14.88 -4.86 -13.73
C ILE A 157 -14.84 -3.90 -14.91
N ARG A 158 -14.43 -4.38 -16.10
CA ARG A 158 -14.45 -3.60 -17.35
C ARG A 158 -15.86 -3.10 -17.64
N PHE A 159 -16.87 -3.98 -17.57
CA PHE A 159 -18.26 -3.60 -17.76
C PHE A 159 -18.70 -2.49 -16.78
N VAL A 160 -18.49 -2.68 -15.47
CA VAL A 160 -18.92 -1.72 -14.45
C VAL A 160 -18.19 -0.37 -14.59
N LYS A 161 -16.90 -0.38 -14.94
CA LYS A 161 -16.12 0.86 -15.10
C LYS A 161 -16.54 1.65 -16.34
N THR A 162 -16.72 1.00 -17.48
CA THR A 162 -17.19 1.67 -18.70
C THR A 162 -18.52 2.39 -18.46
N ARG A 163 -19.45 1.75 -17.73
CA ARG A 163 -20.76 2.34 -17.41
C ARG A 163 -20.71 3.43 -16.34
N ALA A 164 -19.73 3.40 -15.44
CA ALA A 164 -19.55 4.48 -14.46
C ALA A 164 -18.98 5.76 -15.10
N SER A 165 -18.31 5.64 -16.25
CA SER A 165 -17.74 6.77 -17.00
C SER A 165 -18.71 7.39 -18.01
N GLU A 166 -19.84 6.75 -18.29
CA GLU A 166 -20.89 7.29 -19.17
C GLU A 166 -21.72 8.32 -18.39
N GLU A 167 -21.68 9.60 -18.82
CA GLU A 167 -22.51 10.64 -18.22
C GLU A 167 -24.01 10.39 -18.49
N PRO A 168 -24.89 10.51 -17.46
CA PRO A 168 -26.32 10.35 -17.65
C PRO A 168 -26.84 11.46 -18.57
N GLY A 169 -27.23 11.11 -19.80
CA GLY A 169 -27.84 12.01 -20.78
C GLY A 169 -27.09 12.19 -22.10
N SER A 170 -25.97 11.49 -22.34
CA SER A 170 -25.33 11.53 -23.66
C SER A 170 -26.16 10.79 -24.72
N ALA A 171 -26.29 11.37 -25.91
CA ALA A 171 -27.11 10.83 -27.01
C ALA A 171 -26.62 9.48 -27.60
N GLY A 172 -25.55 8.90 -27.04
CA GLY A 172 -25.00 7.60 -27.39
C GLY A 172 -25.18 6.52 -26.33
N ASP A 173 -26.03 6.73 -25.32
CA ASP A 173 -26.30 5.80 -24.21
C ASP A 173 -26.94 4.50 -24.72
N LYS A 174 -26.11 3.59 -25.26
CA LYS A 174 -26.51 2.22 -25.57
C LYS A 174 -26.80 1.54 -24.25
N GLN A 175 -28.08 1.54 -23.85
CA GLN A 175 -28.52 0.78 -22.69
C GLN A 175 -27.97 -0.64 -22.76
N PRO A 176 -27.33 -1.13 -21.68
CA PRO A 176 -26.79 -2.47 -21.66
C PRO A 176 -27.89 -3.49 -21.94
N THR A 177 -27.59 -4.47 -22.77
CA THR A 177 -28.55 -5.52 -23.12
C THR A 177 -28.44 -6.68 -22.15
N VAL A 178 -29.52 -7.46 -22.01
CA VAL A 178 -29.53 -8.70 -21.22
C VAL A 178 -28.39 -9.64 -21.67
N GLN A 179 -28.12 -9.71 -22.98
CA GLN A 179 -27.08 -10.57 -23.56
C GLN A 179 -25.65 -10.19 -23.16
N GLU A 180 -25.39 -8.91 -22.86
CA GLU A 180 -24.08 -8.44 -22.39
C GLU A 180 -23.84 -8.79 -20.93
N VAL A 181 -24.89 -8.76 -20.09
CA VAL A 181 -24.76 -8.85 -18.64
C VAL A 181 -24.99 -10.27 -18.12
N GLU A 182 -25.85 -11.05 -18.77
CA GLU A 182 -26.12 -12.45 -18.44
C GLU A 182 -24.86 -13.32 -18.26
N PRO A 183 -23.86 -13.30 -19.18
CA PRO A 183 -22.66 -14.11 -19.00
C PRO A 183 -21.86 -13.69 -17.77
N LEU A 184 -21.80 -12.39 -17.46
CA LEU A 184 -21.06 -11.87 -16.30
C LEU A 184 -21.68 -12.32 -14.98
N ILE A 185 -23.02 -12.32 -14.89
CA ILE A 185 -23.74 -12.77 -13.69
C ILE A 185 -23.55 -14.26 -13.49
N LYS A 186 -23.75 -15.06 -14.54
CA LYS A 186 -23.61 -16.52 -14.48
C LYS A 186 -22.19 -16.91 -14.12
N ASP A 187 -21.20 -16.28 -14.76
CA ASP A 187 -19.79 -16.49 -14.46
C ASP A 187 -19.45 -16.13 -13.01
N PHE A 188 -19.88 -14.96 -12.53
CA PHE A 188 -19.70 -14.59 -11.13
C PHE A 188 -20.33 -15.61 -10.19
N GLY A 189 -21.60 -15.98 -10.43
CA GLY A 189 -22.36 -16.92 -9.61
C GLY A 189 -21.70 -18.29 -9.46
N LEU A 190 -21.03 -18.77 -10.51
CA LEU A 190 -20.32 -20.05 -10.51
C LEU A 190 -18.98 -19.99 -9.75
N ARG A 191 -18.25 -18.87 -9.81
CA ARG A 191 -16.83 -18.84 -9.43
C ARG A 191 -16.51 -18.04 -8.17
N TRP A 192 -17.41 -17.16 -7.72
CA TRP A 192 -17.05 -16.11 -6.74
C TRP A 192 -16.48 -16.64 -5.42
N LYS A 193 -17.00 -17.76 -4.90
CA LYS A 193 -16.48 -18.37 -3.66
C LYS A 193 -15.06 -18.90 -3.82
N ALA A 194 -14.82 -19.66 -4.89
CA ALA A 194 -13.50 -20.19 -5.21
C ALA A 194 -12.49 -19.05 -5.48
N ALA A 195 -12.92 -17.98 -6.14
CA ALA A 195 -12.09 -16.79 -6.34
C ALA A 195 -11.72 -16.11 -5.01
N ILE A 196 -12.65 -15.98 -4.06
CA ILE A 196 -12.35 -15.46 -2.72
C ILE A 196 -11.30 -16.32 -2.01
N GLU A 197 -11.41 -17.65 -2.08
CA GLU A 197 -10.43 -18.58 -1.49
C GLU A 197 -9.03 -18.44 -2.13
N LEU A 198 -8.97 -18.28 -3.45
CA LEU A 198 -7.71 -18.07 -4.18
C LEU A 198 -7.08 -16.72 -3.82
N MET A 199 -7.86 -15.63 -3.80
CA MET A 199 -7.38 -14.31 -3.39
C MET A 199 -6.90 -14.31 -1.94
N HIS A 200 -7.62 -14.98 -1.04
CA HIS A 200 -7.22 -15.16 0.35
C HIS A 200 -5.86 -15.84 0.46
N LYS A 201 -5.67 -16.95 -0.27
CA LYS A 201 -4.40 -17.67 -0.31
C LYS A 201 -3.27 -16.80 -0.85
N ASP A 202 -3.52 -16.07 -1.94
CA ASP A 202 -2.52 -15.20 -2.58
C ASP A 202 -2.06 -14.09 -1.62
N VAL A 203 -2.99 -13.45 -0.90
CA VAL A 203 -2.67 -12.44 0.12
C VAL A 203 -1.84 -13.03 1.26
N ILE A 204 -2.21 -14.19 1.81
CA ILE A 204 -1.46 -14.85 2.90
C ILE A 204 -0.02 -15.18 2.46
N THR A 205 0.17 -15.61 1.22
CA THR A 205 1.50 -15.96 0.71
C THR A 205 2.34 -14.77 0.29
N SER A 206 1.73 -13.62 0.01
CA SER A 206 2.41 -12.45 -0.55
C SER A 206 2.91 -11.46 0.51
N PHE A 207 2.24 -11.37 1.66
CA PHE A 207 2.52 -10.36 2.68
C PHE A 207 3.04 -10.97 3.98
N SER A 208 4.22 -10.55 4.40
CA SER A 208 4.90 -11.10 5.59
C SER A 208 4.25 -10.65 6.91
N ASN A 209 3.64 -9.46 6.91
CA ASN A 209 2.93 -8.93 8.06
C ASN A 209 1.46 -9.33 8.00
N PHE A 210 1.04 -10.09 9.01
CA PHE A 210 -0.32 -10.57 9.15
C PHE A 210 -1.39 -9.46 9.16
N LEU A 211 -1.14 -8.38 9.90
CA LEU A 211 -2.10 -7.27 10.01
C LEU A 211 -2.26 -6.56 8.67
N CYS A 212 -1.15 -6.33 7.97
CA CYS A 212 -1.15 -5.76 6.63
C CYS A 212 -1.94 -6.65 5.65
N GLY A 213 -1.67 -7.95 5.64
CA GLY A 213 -2.40 -8.93 4.81
C GLY A 213 -3.91 -8.91 5.07
N MET A 214 -4.33 -8.83 6.34
CA MET A 214 -5.74 -8.76 6.72
C MET A 214 -6.40 -7.46 6.21
N GLU A 215 -5.73 -6.32 6.31
CA GLU A 215 -6.22 -5.04 5.77
C GLU A 215 -6.37 -5.08 4.24
N ILE A 216 -5.40 -5.66 3.54
CA ILE A 216 -5.42 -5.84 2.09
C ILE A 216 -6.57 -6.75 1.67
N LEU A 217 -6.77 -7.87 2.36
CA LEU A 217 -7.90 -8.76 2.08
C LEU A 217 -9.24 -8.02 2.29
N LYS A 218 -9.38 -7.31 3.42
CA LYS A 218 -10.59 -6.55 3.70
C LYS A 218 -10.87 -5.51 2.62
N ALA A 219 -9.85 -4.80 2.15
CA ALA A 219 -9.96 -3.85 1.05
C ALA A 219 -10.38 -4.55 -0.26
N THR A 220 -9.78 -5.69 -0.57
CA THR A 220 -10.10 -6.52 -1.74
C THR A 220 -11.57 -6.95 -1.75
N LEU A 221 -12.04 -7.52 -0.64
CA LEU A 221 -13.40 -8.02 -0.50
C LEU A 221 -14.44 -6.90 -0.48
N THR A 222 -14.10 -5.76 0.11
CA THR A 222 -14.95 -4.56 0.06
C THR A 222 -15.08 -4.05 -1.37
N GLN A 223 -13.98 -3.98 -2.12
CA GLN A 223 -13.99 -3.53 -3.50
C GLN A 223 -14.74 -4.51 -4.43
N LEU A 224 -14.59 -5.82 -4.23
CA LEU A 224 -15.39 -6.84 -4.93
C LEU A 224 -16.89 -6.61 -4.71
N LEU A 225 -17.30 -6.39 -3.46
CA LEU A 225 -18.69 -6.13 -3.11
C LEU A 225 -19.21 -4.86 -3.80
N LEU A 226 -18.40 -3.79 -3.88
CA LEU A 226 -18.76 -2.56 -4.56
C LEU A 226 -18.96 -2.78 -6.07
N TYR A 227 -18.04 -3.50 -6.73
CA TYR A 227 -18.19 -3.83 -8.15
C TYR A 227 -19.45 -4.67 -8.40
N TYR A 228 -19.68 -5.70 -7.59
CA TYR A 228 -20.85 -6.55 -7.76
C TYR A 228 -22.17 -5.82 -7.46
N THR A 229 -22.20 -4.92 -6.47
CA THR A 229 -23.38 -4.10 -6.18
C THR A 229 -23.72 -3.21 -7.37
N ARG A 230 -22.71 -2.57 -7.99
CA ARG A 230 -22.91 -1.77 -9.21
C ARG A 230 -23.42 -2.62 -10.38
N LEU A 231 -22.89 -3.82 -10.58
CA LEU A 231 -23.40 -4.76 -11.58
C LEU A 231 -24.89 -5.07 -11.34
N SER A 232 -25.26 -5.41 -10.10
CA SER A 232 -26.65 -5.69 -9.72
C SER A 232 -27.57 -4.50 -9.95
N ASP A 233 -27.11 -3.28 -9.67
CA ASP A 233 -27.88 -2.06 -9.93
C ASP A 233 -28.02 -1.76 -11.43
N CYS A 234 -27.01 -2.07 -12.26
CA CYS A 234 -27.13 -2.02 -13.71
C CYS A 234 -28.23 -2.96 -14.21
N VAL A 235 -28.29 -4.21 -13.72
CA VAL A 235 -29.31 -5.20 -14.11
C VAL A 235 -30.73 -4.69 -13.88
N LYS A 236 -30.97 -4.00 -12.76
CA LYS A 236 -32.29 -3.42 -12.43
C LYS A 236 -32.74 -2.35 -13.42
N ARG A 237 -31.80 -1.70 -14.12
CA ARG A 237 -32.08 -0.62 -15.09
C ARG A 237 -32.27 -1.14 -16.53
N ILE A 238 -31.99 -2.42 -16.79
CA ILE A 238 -32.08 -3.02 -18.13
C ILE A 238 -33.52 -3.47 -18.41
N ASN A 239 -34.03 -3.12 -19.59
CA ASN A 239 -35.31 -3.64 -20.08
C ASN A 239 -35.23 -5.17 -20.23
N GLY A 240 -36.06 -5.89 -19.46
CA GLY A 240 -36.03 -7.36 -19.39
C GLY A 240 -35.00 -7.93 -18.40
N GLY A 241 -34.26 -7.10 -17.68
CA GLY A 241 -33.26 -7.52 -16.69
C GLY A 241 -33.84 -8.31 -15.51
N SER A 242 -35.15 -8.21 -15.25
CA SER A 242 -35.83 -9.00 -14.21
C SER A 242 -35.70 -10.51 -14.41
N ALA A 243 -35.52 -10.98 -15.65
CA ALA A 243 -35.28 -12.38 -15.96
C ALA A 243 -33.94 -12.90 -15.41
N LEU A 244 -32.96 -12.01 -15.19
CA LEU A 244 -31.64 -12.33 -14.66
C LEU A 244 -31.59 -12.37 -13.13
N ASN A 245 -32.63 -11.91 -12.43
CA ASN A 245 -32.65 -11.84 -10.97
C ASN A 245 -32.49 -13.21 -10.30
N LYS A 246 -32.90 -14.29 -10.97
CA LYS A 246 -32.73 -15.67 -10.49
C LYS A 246 -31.27 -16.14 -10.45
N ASP A 247 -30.43 -15.56 -11.31
CA ASP A 247 -29.01 -15.93 -11.45
C ASP A 247 -28.10 -15.02 -10.61
N LEU A 248 -28.64 -13.92 -10.06
CA LEU A 248 -27.92 -13.04 -9.16
C LEU A 248 -27.66 -13.71 -7.81
N VAL A 249 -26.39 -13.70 -7.39
CA VAL A 249 -25.99 -13.97 -6.01
C VAL A 249 -26.50 -12.85 -5.10
N SER A 250 -27.11 -13.23 -3.97
CA SER A 250 -27.58 -12.22 -3.01
C SER A 250 -26.40 -11.48 -2.36
N ILE A 251 -26.54 -10.16 -2.20
CA ILE A 251 -25.55 -9.32 -1.49
C ILE A 251 -25.30 -9.84 -0.07
N SER A 252 -26.33 -10.32 0.61
CA SER A 252 -26.23 -10.94 1.94
C SER A 252 -25.35 -12.19 1.95
N SER A 253 -25.42 -13.03 0.91
CA SER A 253 -24.56 -14.21 0.77
C SER A 253 -23.09 -13.82 0.61
N ILE A 254 -22.80 -12.80 -0.20
CA ILE A 254 -21.43 -12.29 -0.38
C ILE A 254 -20.91 -11.71 0.95
N LEU A 255 -21.71 -10.88 1.62
CA LEU A 255 -21.36 -10.32 2.93
C LEU A 255 -21.09 -11.38 4.00
N TYR A 256 -21.88 -12.46 4.02
CA TYR A 256 -21.68 -13.58 4.92
C TYR A 256 -20.33 -14.26 4.68
N GLU A 257 -20.00 -14.53 3.42
CA GLU A 257 -18.72 -15.14 3.07
C GLU A 257 -17.54 -14.21 3.41
N ILE A 258 -17.65 -12.90 3.09
CA ILE A 258 -16.63 -11.91 3.46
C ILE A 258 -16.38 -11.90 4.98
N LYS A 259 -17.44 -11.97 5.78
CA LYS A 259 -17.33 -12.02 7.26
C LYS A 259 -16.61 -13.28 7.74
N LYS A 260 -16.76 -14.41 7.07
CA LYS A 260 -16.07 -15.66 7.40
C LYS A 260 -14.56 -15.50 7.23
N PHE A 261 -14.11 -14.94 6.10
CA PHE A 261 -12.68 -14.71 5.86
C PHE A 261 -12.09 -13.64 6.78
N SER A 262 -12.84 -12.61 7.16
CA SER A 262 -12.37 -11.64 8.17
C SER A 262 -12.17 -12.22 9.58
N ARG A 263 -12.72 -13.41 9.85
CA ARG A 263 -12.61 -14.10 11.15
C ARG A 263 -11.61 -15.26 11.14
N THR A 264 -11.19 -15.70 9.96
CA THR A 264 -10.39 -16.92 9.75
C THR A 264 -9.00 -16.60 9.20
N PHE A 265 -8.70 -15.31 9.00
CA PHE A 265 -7.34 -14.84 8.81
C PHE A 265 -6.58 -15.09 10.12
#